data_AF-A0A349XRE4-F1
#
_entry.id   AF-A0A349XRE4-F1
#
_cell.length_a   1.000
_cell.length_b   1.000
_cell.length_c   1.000
_cell.angle_alpha   90.00
_cell.angle_beta   90.00
_cell.angle_gamma   90.00
#
_symmetry.space_group_name_H-M   'P 1'
#
loop_
_entity.id
_entity.type
_entity.pdbx_description
1 polymer ?
#
loop_
_entity_poly.entity_id
_entity_poly.type
_entity_poly.pdbx_seq_one_letter_code
_entity_poly.pdbx_strand_id
1 'polypeptide(L)'
;GSCAQIGKNVHLSGGVGIGGVLEPLQAGPTIIEDNCFIGARSEVVEGCIVREGAVLGMGVFIGKSTKIVDRATGEITYGEVPPYSVVVAGTMPGKPFPNGEPGPSLYCAVIVKR
;
A
#
# COMPACT_ATOMS: atom_id res chain seq x y z
N GLY A 1 -15.15 -0.19 -0.77
CA GLY A 1 -15.74 -1.50 -0.43
C GLY A 1 -16.62 -1.38 0.79
N SER A 2 -17.27 -2.46 1.23
CA SER A 2 -18.05 -2.50 2.48
C SER A 2 -17.20 -2.07 3.69
N CYS A 3 -17.80 -1.28 4.58
CA CYS A 3 -17.20 -0.76 5.81
C CYS A 3 -15.93 0.12 5.65
N ALA A 4 -15.41 0.30 4.43
CA ALA A 4 -14.21 1.10 4.18
C ALA A 4 -14.42 2.54 4.70
N GLN A 5 -13.40 3.09 5.34
CA GLN A 5 -13.42 4.45 5.87
C GLN A 5 -12.56 5.35 4.99
N ILE A 6 -13.17 6.42 4.47
CA ILE A 6 -12.50 7.41 3.62
C ILE A 6 -12.53 8.76 4.34
N GLY A 7 -11.35 9.31 4.59
CA GLY A 7 -11.15 10.59 5.24
C GLY A 7 -11.60 11.77 4.38
N LYS A 8 -11.53 12.96 4.98
CA LYS A 8 -11.85 14.24 4.33
C LYS A 8 -10.79 14.58 3.30
N ASN A 9 -11.20 15.22 2.21
CA ASN A 9 -10.32 15.68 1.12
C ASN A 9 -9.46 14.57 0.50
N VAL A 10 -9.86 13.31 0.63
CA VAL A 10 -9.20 12.19 -0.05
C VAL A 10 -9.50 12.28 -1.55
N HIS A 11 -8.47 12.11 -2.37
CA HIS A 11 -8.62 11.96 -3.81
C HIS A 11 -8.41 10.49 -4.19
N LEU A 12 -9.49 9.80 -4.58
CA LEU A 12 -9.42 8.48 -5.20
C LEU A 12 -9.48 8.66 -6.72
N SER A 13 -8.35 8.49 -7.40
CA SER A 13 -8.27 8.63 -8.85
C SER A 13 -9.02 7.52 -9.60
N GLY A 14 -9.07 7.63 -10.94
CA GLY A 14 -9.79 6.69 -11.79
C GLY A 14 -9.37 5.22 -11.59
N GLY A 15 -10.36 4.37 -11.31
CA GLY A 15 -10.17 2.93 -11.15
C GLY A 15 -9.39 2.53 -9.90
N VAL A 16 -9.36 3.37 -8.86
CA VAL A 16 -8.84 3.00 -7.54
C VAL A 16 -9.77 2.02 -6.85
N GLY A 17 -9.22 0.91 -6.36
CA GLY A 17 -9.92 -0.09 -5.55
C GLY A 17 -9.68 0.12 -4.05
N ILE A 18 -10.74 0.30 -3.27
CA ILE A 18 -10.66 0.26 -1.81
C ILE A 18 -11.42 -0.98 -1.32
N GLY A 19 -10.68 -1.97 -0.85
CA GLY A 19 -11.21 -3.28 -0.44
C GLY A 19 -12.17 -3.17 0.73
N GLY A 20 -13.30 -3.89 0.64
CA GLY A 20 -14.26 -3.99 1.72
C GLY A 20 -13.87 -5.05 2.75
N VAL A 21 -14.26 -4.86 4.00
CA VAL A 21 -14.09 -5.84 5.07
C VAL A 21 -15.38 -5.84 5.89
N LEU A 22 -16.15 -6.91 5.77
CA LEU A 22 -17.40 -7.10 6.54
C LEU A 22 -17.22 -8.18 7.59
N GLU A 23 -16.54 -9.26 7.22
CA GLU A 23 -16.13 -10.34 8.09
C GLU A 23 -14.61 -10.55 7.95
N PRO A 24 -13.96 -11.09 9.00
CA PRO A 24 -14.55 -11.44 10.30
C PRO A 24 -14.83 -10.20 11.17
N LEU A 25 -15.74 -10.30 12.15
CA LEU A 25 -16.23 -9.14 12.94
C LEU A 25 -15.14 -8.34 13.65
N GLN A 26 -14.05 -9.00 14.05
CA GLN A 26 -12.90 -8.35 14.69
C GLN A 26 -11.95 -7.65 13.71
N ALA A 27 -12.12 -7.85 12.40
CA ALA A 27 -11.26 -7.23 11.40
C ALA A 27 -11.63 -5.76 11.22
N GLY A 28 -10.63 -4.89 11.37
CA GLY A 28 -10.77 -3.48 11.03
C GLY A 28 -11.01 -3.30 9.52
N PRO A 29 -11.79 -2.30 9.12
CA PRO A 29 -11.98 -1.98 7.71
C PRO A 29 -10.70 -1.43 7.08
N THR A 30 -10.66 -1.37 5.75
CA THR A 30 -9.65 -0.60 5.04
C THR A 30 -9.87 0.89 5.32
N ILE A 31 -8.81 1.60 5.70
CA ILE A 31 -8.89 3.02 6.10
C ILE A 31 -7.95 3.85 5.23
N ILE A 32 -8.49 4.90 4.63
CA ILE A 32 -7.72 5.98 3.99
C ILE A 32 -7.98 7.24 4.80
N GLU A 33 -6.98 7.74 5.52
CA GLU A 33 -7.11 8.93 6.38
C GLU A 33 -7.16 10.23 5.58
N ASP A 34 -7.39 11.34 6.27
CA ASP A 34 -7.62 12.66 5.68
C ASP A 34 -6.48 13.08 4.72
N ASN A 35 -6.84 13.88 3.71
CA ASN A 35 -5.92 14.52 2.77
C ASN A 35 -5.04 13.56 1.93
N CYS A 36 -5.34 12.26 1.90
CA CYS A 36 -4.59 11.32 1.07
C CYS A 36 -4.88 11.50 -0.42
N PHE A 37 -3.86 11.29 -1.25
CA PHE A 37 -4.01 11.14 -2.70
C PHE A 37 -3.70 9.71 -3.10
N ILE A 38 -4.64 9.04 -3.78
CA ILE A 38 -4.50 7.67 -4.26
C ILE A 38 -4.55 7.68 -5.78
N GLY A 39 -3.38 7.50 -6.41
CA GLY A 39 -3.21 7.55 -7.85
C GLY A 39 -3.98 6.46 -8.60
N ALA A 40 -4.23 6.70 -9.89
CA ALA A 40 -5.07 5.83 -10.72
C ALA A 40 -4.59 4.37 -10.72
N ARG A 41 -5.55 3.44 -10.78
CA ARG A 41 -5.30 1.99 -10.79
C ARG A 41 -4.52 1.44 -9.59
N SER A 42 -4.49 2.17 -8.49
CA SER A 42 -3.99 1.67 -7.21
C SER A 42 -5.09 0.91 -6.47
N GLU A 43 -4.69 0.04 -5.55
CA GLU A 43 -5.60 -0.79 -4.76
C GLU A 43 -5.11 -0.89 -3.31
N VAL A 44 -5.99 -0.65 -2.34
CA VAL A 44 -5.70 -0.81 -0.90
C VAL A 44 -6.79 -1.69 -0.30
N VAL A 45 -6.40 -2.80 0.32
CA VAL A 45 -7.34 -3.89 0.67
C VAL A 45 -7.06 -4.51 2.05
N GLU A 46 -7.90 -5.46 2.47
CA GLU A 46 -7.65 -6.35 3.62
C GLU A 46 -7.47 -5.65 4.97
N GLY A 47 -8.08 -4.47 5.17
CA GLY A 47 -7.94 -3.73 6.42
C GLY A 47 -6.57 -3.06 6.56
N CYS A 48 -5.93 -2.73 5.44
CA CYS A 48 -4.74 -1.89 5.44
C CYS A 48 -5.12 -0.42 5.69
N ILE A 49 -4.16 0.34 6.25
CA ILE A 49 -4.35 1.74 6.61
C ILE A 49 -3.37 2.60 5.81
N VAL A 50 -3.88 3.63 5.15
CA VAL A 50 -3.07 4.72 4.58
C VAL A 50 -3.27 5.94 5.45
N ARG A 51 -2.21 6.34 6.15
CA ARG A 51 -2.26 7.43 7.12
C ARG A 51 -2.29 8.81 6.47
N GLU A 52 -2.71 9.79 7.25
CA GLU A 52 -3.03 11.15 6.82
C GLU A 52 -1.98 11.75 5.87
N GLY A 53 -2.45 12.41 4.81
CA GLY A 53 -1.64 13.18 3.88
C GLY A 53 -0.71 12.35 2.99
N ALA A 54 -0.78 11.02 3.03
CA ALA A 54 0.04 10.18 2.16
C ALA A 54 -0.37 10.27 0.69
N VAL A 55 0.61 10.12 -0.20
CA VAL A 55 0.46 10.18 -1.66
C VAL A 55 0.91 8.85 -2.25
N LEU A 56 -0.04 8.05 -2.73
CA LEU A 56 0.23 6.87 -3.54
C LEU A 56 0.24 7.27 -5.02
N GLY A 57 1.30 6.89 -5.73
CA GLY A 57 1.36 6.97 -7.19
C GLY A 57 0.36 6.04 -7.87
N MET A 58 0.46 5.91 -9.20
CA MET A 58 -0.35 4.94 -9.95
C MET A 58 0.15 3.51 -9.75
N GLY A 59 -0.77 2.54 -9.77
CA GLY A 59 -0.43 1.11 -9.72
C GLY A 59 0.19 0.65 -8.39
N VAL A 60 -0.12 1.34 -7.29
CA VAL A 60 0.32 0.94 -5.94
C VAL A 60 -0.72 -0.01 -5.34
N PHE A 61 -0.31 -1.22 -5.00
CA PHE A 61 -1.16 -2.31 -4.54
C PHE A 61 -0.77 -2.71 -3.12
N ILE A 62 -1.60 -2.39 -2.14
CA ILE A 62 -1.34 -2.64 -0.71
C ILE A 62 -2.40 -3.58 -0.14
N GLY A 63 -2.00 -4.82 0.09
CA GLY A 63 -2.69 -5.77 0.96
C GLY A 63 -1.84 -6.15 2.17
N LYS A 64 -2.33 -7.04 3.03
CA LYS A 64 -1.63 -7.51 4.23
C LYS A 64 -0.35 -8.28 3.92
N SER A 65 -0.22 -8.79 2.69
CA SER A 65 0.99 -9.49 2.21
C SER A 65 1.93 -8.60 1.39
N THR A 66 1.55 -7.36 1.09
CA THR A 66 2.41 -6.44 0.34
C THR A 66 3.53 -5.92 1.24
N LYS A 67 4.77 -6.11 0.79
CA LYS A 67 5.93 -5.44 1.40
C LYS A 67 5.88 -3.94 1.10
N ILE A 68 5.91 -3.13 2.15
CA ILE A 68 6.07 -1.67 2.07
C ILE A 68 7.49 -1.37 2.50
N VAL A 69 8.32 -0.87 1.59
CA VAL A 69 9.76 -0.71 1.79
C VAL A 69 10.09 0.77 1.88
N ASP A 70 10.76 1.18 2.96
CA ASP A 70 11.32 2.52 3.04
C ASP A 70 12.66 2.57 2.29
N ARG A 71 12.73 3.37 1.22
CA ARG A 71 13.94 3.47 0.40
C ARG A 71 15.13 4.01 1.19
N ALA A 72 14.91 4.88 2.18
CA ALA A 72 15.97 5.53 2.93
C ALA A 72 16.61 4.59 3.95
N THR A 73 15.83 3.72 4.58
CA THR A 73 16.29 2.85 5.68
C THR A 73 16.40 1.38 5.31
N GLY A 74 15.73 0.94 4.24
CA GLY A 74 15.58 -0.48 3.90
C GLY A 74 14.60 -1.22 4.80
N GLU A 75 13.90 -0.52 5.71
CA GLU A 75 12.90 -1.11 6.59
C GLU A 75 11.72 -1.65 5.76
N ILE A 76 11.21 -2.82 6.16
CA ILE A 76 10.07 -3.48 5.51
C ILE A 76 8.94 -3.60 6.53
N THR A 77 7.82 -2.97 6.22
CA THR A 77 6.58 -3.05 7.00
C THR A 77 5.45 -3.62 6.15
N TYR A 78 4.30 -3.87 6.78
CA TYR A 78 3.12 -4.46 6.15
C TYR A 78 1.86 -3.79 6.68
N GLY A 79 0.88 -3.60 5.79
CA GLY A 79 -0.49 -3.22 6.16
C GLY A 79 -0.72 -1.77 6.62
N GLU A 80 0.33 -0.96 6.77
CA GLU A 80 0.21 0.44 7.14
C GLU A 80 1.22 1.32 6.39
N VAL A 81 0.72 2.37 5.72
CA VAL A 81 1.54 3.44 5.13
C VAL A 81 1.62 4.60 6.12
N PRO A 82 2.82 5.03 6.56
CA PRO A 82 2.97 6.13 7.52
C PRO A 82 2.46 7.49 7.00
N PRO A 83 2.14 8.45 7.88
CA PRO A 83 1.63 9.76 7.49
C PRO A 83 2.58 10.50 6.53
N TYR A 84 2.02 11.29 5.61
CA TYR A 84 2.75 12.13 4.65
C TYR A 84 3.76 11.39 3.74
N SER A 85 3.68 10.06 3.69
CA SER A 85 4.54 9.24 2.83
C SER A 85 4.22 9.42 1.36
N VAL A 86 5.25 9.49 0.50
CA VAL A 86 5.11 9.37 -0.95
C VAL A 86 5.50 7.95 -1.36
N VAL A 87 4.54 7.21 -1.90
CA VAL A 87 4.66 5.77 -2.21
C VAL A 87 4.52 5.52 -3.70
N VAL A 88 5.42 4.74 -4.28
CA VAL A 88 5.37 4.31 -5.68
C VAL A 88 5.46 2.79 -5.79
N ALA A 89 5.00 2.25 -6.92
CA ALA A 89 5.20 0.85 -7.26
C ALA A 89 6.70 0.58 -7.49
N GLY A 90 7.19 -0.55 -6.98
CA GLY A 90 8.56 -0.96 -7.15
C GLY A 90 8.73 -2.47 -7.02
N THR A 91 9.99 -2.89 -6.92
CA THR A 91 10.33 -4.30 -6.76
C THR A 91 11.50 -4.47 -5.80
N MET A 92 11.51 -5.60 -5.09
CA MET A 92 12.68 -6.06 -4.31
C MET A 92 13.31 -7.27 -5.01
N PRO A 93 14.65 -7.41 -4.95
CA PRO A 93 15.30 -8.62 -5.43
C PRO A 93 14.75 -9.84 -4.67
N GLY A 94 14.34 -10.85 -5.43
CA GLY A 94 13.86 -12.11 -4.87
C GLY A 94 14.98 -12.96 -4.31
N LYS A 95 14.61 -14.09 -3.72
CA LYS A 95 15.60 -15.10 -3.32
C LYS A 95 16.32 -15.62 -4.58
N PRO A 96 17.65 -15.81 -4.54
CA PRO A 96 18.37 -16.51 -5.60
C PRO A 96 17.72 -17.87 -5.91
N PHE A 97 17.88 -18.32 -7.14
CA PHE A 97 17.52 -19.68 -7.52
C PHE A 97 18.38 -20.70 -6.74
N PRO A 98 17.94 -21.97 -6.64
CA PRO A 98 18.73 -23.01 -5.96
C PRO A 98 20.14 -23.21 -6.54
N ASN A 99 20.37 -22.82 -7.80
CA ASN A 99 21.67 -22.86 -8.48
C ASN A 99 22.57 -21.65 -8.16
N GLY A 100 22.12 -20.72 -7.30
CA GLY A 100 22.86 -19.53 -6.89
C GLY A 100 22.72 -18.34 -7.85
N GLU A 101 22.03 -18.47 -8.97
CA GLU A 101 21.78 -17.35 -9.88
C GLU A 101 20.76 -16.35 -9.29
N PRO A 102 20.86 -15.05 -9.63
CA PRO A 102 19.90 -14.06 -9.19
C PRO A 102 18.46 -14.45 -9.56
N GLY A 103 17.59 -14.49 -8.56
CA GLY A 103 16.17 -14.76 -8.77
C GLY A 103 15.42 -13.54 -9.32
N PRO A 104 14.16 -13.73 -9.77
CA PRO A 104 13.34 -12.63 -10.24
C PRO A 104 13.04 -11.64 -9.12
N SER A 105 12.89 -10.37 -9.48
CA SER A 105 12.40 -9.37 -8.53
C SER A 105 10.90 -9.51 -8.33
N LEU A 106 10.44 -9.28 -7.10
CA LEU A 106 9.04 -9.38 -6.73
C LEU A 106 8.50 -7.99 -6.38
N TYR A 107 7.20 -7.80 -6.63
CA TYR A 107 6.51 -6.55 -6.36
C TYR A 107 6.64 -6.10 -4.90
N CYS A 108 6.79 -4.79 -4.70
CA CYS A 108 6.60 -4.12 -3.42
C CYS A 108 6.08 -2.69 -3.64
N ALA A 109 5.52 -2.11 -2.58
CA ALA A 109 5.33 -0.66 -2.50
C ALA A 109 6.59 -0.02 -1.89
N VAL A 110 7.03 1.11 -2.44
CA VAL A 110 8.26 1.78 -1.98
C VAL A 110 7.93 3.19 -1.51
N ILE A 111 8.21 3.48 -0.24
CA ILE A 111 8.20 4.85 0.30
C ILE A 111 9.48 5.53 -0.19
N VAL A 112 9.34 6.53 -1.05
CA VAL A 112 10.47 7.27 -1.65
C VAL A 112 10.77 8.58 -0.92
N LYS A 113 9.81 9.08 -0.14
CA LYS A 113 9.89 10.29 0.68
C LYS A 113 8.92 10.18 1.86
N ARG A 114 9.29 10.77 2.99
CA ARG A 114 8.39 11.15 4.10
C ARG A 114 8.45 12.67 4.28
#